data_AF-A0A9D3XQ04-F1
#
_entry.id   AF-A0A9D3XQ04-F1
#
_cell.length_a   1.000
_cell.length_b   1.000
_cell.length_c   1.000
_cell.angle_alpha   90.00
_cell.angle_beta   90.00
_cell.angle_gamma   90.00
#
_symmetry.space_group_name_H-M   'P 1'
#
loop_
_entity.id
_entity.type
_entity.pdbx_description
1 polymer ?
#
loop_
_entity_poly.entity_id
_entity_poly.type
_entity_poly.pdbx_seq_one_letter_code
_entity_poly.pdbx_strand_id
1 'polypeptide(L)'
;MQDSDGVGVPLHKVTADWTGLRFNAKKCASLHVDGNKRDPVLTTEFLIQGESVVPLVEGQAYQHLGTPTGFRIRQTPEDTIREILQDAAKIDASLLAPWQKINALNTFLIPRIAFVLRGSAVAKVPLNKADNTIRQLVKKWLSLPQRASNELVYIAHRHGGANVPRMGDLCNITVVTHAFRLLTCPDAVVKNIATAALHAVVKRRIGRPPSDQDVATFLSGSLDGEFARDGGDTASLWSCARNATRRLGKRLGCRWVWNEDRRELGVLVPQIETEGNTLVNPGARGVLEKSLKAAVHALYVDTLKKKPDQGKAFEVTSKWDSSNHFLPAGSFTRFADWRFIHRARLNCVPLNGAIHHGNRDKRCRKCGYALETLPHVLCSCKPHARAWQLRHNAVQDRLVKAIAPHLGKITVNRTIPNTDSLLRPDIVVTDEDRKKIILVDVMIPFENRTPAFREARARKLEKYAPLADTLRSKGYEVCTDALIGGALGAWDPCNERVLRTCGVGRL
;
A
#
# COMPACT_ATOMS: atom_id res chain seq x y z
N MET A 1 43.64 17.31 15.78
CA MET A 1 44.32 16.90 17.02
C MET A 1 45.52 16.08 16.61
N GLN A 2 46.59 16.78 16.22
CA GLN A 2 47.93 16.20 16.15
C GLN A 2 48.55 16.57 17.48
N ASP A 3 48.72 15.59 18.37
CA ASP A 3 49.57 15.75 19.52
C ASP A 3 51.01 15.72 19.03
N SER A 4 51.63 16.89 18.98
CA SER A 4 53.08 17.03 19.02
C SER A 4 53.55 16.72 20.44
N ASP A 5 54.45 15.75 20.54
CA ASP A 5 55.31 15.43 21.69
C ASP A 5 54.62 15.03 23.00
N GLY A 6 54.27 13.74 23.09
CA GLY A 6 53.96 13.06 24.35
C GLY A 6 53.88 11.55 24.15
N VAL A 7 54.63 10.79 24.95
CA VAL A 7 54.61 9.32 25.03
C VAL A 7 53.27 8.85 25.61
N GLY A 8 52.19 9.06 24.86
CA GLY A 8 50.87 8.54 25.15
C GLY A 8 50.67 7.24 24.38
N VAL A 9 50.32 6.15 25.08
CA VAL A 9 49.90 4.92 24.40
C VAL A 9 48.69 5.28 23.51
N PRO A 10 48.75 5.02 22.19
CA PRO A 10 47.65 5.37 21.30
C PRO A 10 46.33 4.81 21.83
N LEU A 11 45.26 5.62 21.87
CA LEU A 11 43.97 5.23 22.44
C LEU A 11 43.43 3.91 21.87
N HIS A 12 43.73 3.61 20.60
CA HIS A 12 43.37 2.34 19.97
C HIS A 12 44.09 1.13 20.60
N LYS A 13 45.35 1.26 21.04
CA LYS A 13 46.08 0.20 21.74
C LYS A 13 45.49 -0.01 23.14
N VAL A 14 45.27 1.08 23.89
CA VAL A 14 44.64 1.01 25.22
C VAL A 14 43.25 0.34 25.15
N THR A 15 42.45 0.69 24.14
CA THR A 15 41.11 0.11 23.95
C THR A 15 41.17 -1.36 23.53
N ALA A 16 42.09 -1.71 22.62
CA ALA A 16 42.32 -3.09 22.20
C ALA A 16 42.72 -3.97 23.39
N ASP A 17 43.67 -3.50 24.20
CA ASP A 17 44.18 -4.23 25.37
C ASP A 17 43.09 -4.37 26.44
N TRP A 18 42.31 -3.31 26.70
CA TRP A 18 41.19 -3.34 27.65
C TRP A 18 40.07 -4.30 27.22
N THR A 19 39.75 -4.34 25.91
CA THR A 19 38.69 -5.22 25.38
C THR A 19 39.16 -6.64 25.07
N GLY A 20 40.48 -6.90 25.06
CA GLY A 20 41.06 -8.16 24.57
C GLY A 20 40.85 -8.39 23.07
N LEU A 21 40.63 -7.34 22.28
CA LEU A 21 40.37 -7.41 20.83
C LEU A 21 41.57 -6.93 20.01
N ARG A 22 41.70 -7.43 18.77
CA ARG A 22 42.69 -6.97 17.79
C ARG A 22 41.99 -6.35 16.58
N PHE A 23 42.48 -5.20 16.11
CA PHE A 23 41.95 -4.55 14.92
C PHE A 23 42.45 -5.25 13.65
N ASN A 24 41.61 -5.32 12.62
CA ASN A 24 42.01 -5.75 11.28
C ASN A 24 42.21 -4.51 10.41
N ALA A 25 43.45 -4.00 10.36
CA ALA A 25 43.76 -2.74 9.67
C ALA A 25 43.38 -2.75 8.17
N LYS A 26 43.42 -3.93 7.51
CA LYS A 26 43.01 -4.09 6.10
C LYS A 26 41.52 -3.85 5.88
N LYS A 27 40.69 -3.96 6.91
CA LYS A 27 39.25 -3.64 6.88
C LYS A 27 38.94 -2.25 7.42
N CYS A 28 39.95 -1.50 7.86
CA CYS A 28 39.81 -0.12 8.34
C CYS A 28 40.11 0.87 7.20
N ALA A 29 39.59 2.09 7.34
CA ALA A 29 39.95 3.22 6.49
C ALA A 29 40.05 4.48 7.37
N SER A 30 40.89 5.43 6.96
CA SER A 30 41.05 6.71 7.65
C SER A 30 40.65 7.87 6.72
N LEU A 31 40.14 8.95 7.29
CA LEU A 31 39.78 10.16 6.57
C LEU A 31 40.20 11.38 7.39
N HIS A 32 41.11 12.19 6.83
CA HIS A 32 41.57 13.42 7.46
C HIS A 32 41.02 14.62 6.70
N VAL A 33 40.18 15.43 7.36
CA VAL A 33 39.57 16.63 6.79
C VAL A 33 40.02 17.88 7.54
N ASP A 34 40.69 18.79 6.83
CA ASP A 34 41.04 20.14 7.27
C ASP A 34 39.95 21.13 6.83
N GLY A 35 39.19 21.65 7.78
CA GLY A 35 38.07 22.57 7.54
C GLY A 35 38.47 23.96 7.06
N ASN A 36 39.77 24.31 7.09
CA ASN A 36 40.27 25.64 6.77
C ASN A 36 40.91 25.73 5.37
N LYS A 37 41.04 24.60 4.66
CA LYS A 37 41.68 24.54 3.34
C LYS A 37 40.67 24.42 2.21
N ARG A 38 41.07 24.95 1.04
CA ARG A 38 40.29 24.87 -0.21
C ARG A 38 40.19 23.44 -0.74
N ASP A 39 41.25 22.66 -0.53
CA ASP A 39 41.29 21.20 -0.73
C ASP A 39 41.36 20.53 0.65
N PRO A 40 40.22 20.09 1.19
CA PRO A 40 40.10 19.81 2.62
C PRO A 40 40.54 18.39 2.98
N VAL A 41 40.73 17.46 2.04
CA VAL A 41 41.12 16.08 2.37
C VAL A 41 42.62 15.91 2.29
N LEU A 42 43.24 15.51 3.40
CA LEU A 42 44.69 15.28 3.49
C LEU A 42 45.00 13.78 3.48
N THR A 43 45.98 13.37 2.69
CA THR A 43 46.51 12.00 2.73
C THR A 43 47.45 11.88 3.91
N THR A 44 46.94 11.36 5.03
CA THR A 44 47.73 11.11 6.25
C THR A 44 47.80 9.62 6.50
N GLU A 45 49.00 9.09 6.67
CA GLU A 45 49.18 7.69 7.04
C GLU A 45 48.81 7.49 8.51
N PHE A 46 47.85 6.61 8.76
CA PHE A 46 47.42 6.24 10.11
C PHE A 46 47.80 4.79 10.37
N LEU A 47 48.51 4.57 11.48
CA LEU A 47 48.88 3.24 11.96
C LEU A 47 47.94 2.81 13.09
N ILE A 48 47.31 1.63 12.96
CA ILE A 48 46.58 0.97 14.03
C ILE A 48 47.36 -0.28 14.42
N GLN A 49 47.80 -0.35 15.69
CA GLN A 49 48.62 -1.47 16.19
C GLN A 49 49.88 -1.74 15.34
N GLY A 50 50.45 -0.70 14.71
CA GLY A 50 51.63 -0.79 13.84
C GLY A 50 51.33 -1.17 12.39
N GLU A 51 50.07 -1.46 12.04
CA GLU A 51 49.64 -1.75 10.67
C GLU A 51 49.04 -0.50 10.00
N SER A 52 49.41 -0.24 8.74
CA SER A 52 48.91 0.91 7.97
C SER A 52 47.45 0.73 7.55
N VAL A 53 46.66 1.77 7.74
CA VAL A 53 45.23 1.83 7.40
C VAL A 53 45.06 2.61 6.11
N VAL A 54 44.18 2.14 5.22
CA VAL A 54 43.91 2.79 3.93
C VAL A 54 43.46 4.25 4.13
N PRO A 55 44.23 5.26 3.69
CA PRO A 55 43.80 6.65 3.75
C PRO A 55 42.87 6.95 2.57
N LEU A 56 41.65 7.43 2.87
CA LEU A 56 40.68 7.84 1.87
C LEU A 56 41.01 9.24 1.35
N VAL A 57 41.05 9.38 0.04
CA VAL A 57 41.12 10.69 -0.63
C VAL A 57 39.73 11.23 -0.97
N GLU A 58 39.63 12.50 -1.40
CA GLU A 58 38.36 13.07 -1.86
C GLU A 58 37.75 12.20 -2.98
N GLY A 59 36.45 11.88 -2.85
CA GLY A 59 35.75 11.02 -3.81
C GLY A 59 35.92 9.51 -3.60
N GLN A 60 36.83 9.06 -2.73
CA GLN A 60 37.05 7.64 -2.43
C GLN A 60 36.21 7.16 -1.24
N ALA A 61 35.44 6.08 -1.44
CA ALA A 61 34.47 5.61 -0.45
C ALA A 61 34.94 4.36 0.28
N TYR A 62 34.66 4.31 1.58
CA TYR A 62 34.63 3.08 2.36
C TYR A 62 33.22 2.49 2.40
N GLN A 63 33.09 1.18 2.22
CA GLN A 63 31.79 0.50 2.27
C GLN A 63 31.40 0.22 3.73
N HIS A 64 30.45 0.99 4.25
CA HIS A 64 29.90 0.78 5.59
C HIS A 64 28.46 0.27 5.47
N LEU A 65 28.23 -1.00 5.85
CA LEU A 65 26.93 -1.66 5.77
C LEU A 65 26.27 -1.55 4.37
N GLY A 66 27.08 -1.62 3.31
CA GLY A 66 26.63 -1.50 1.92
C GLY A 66 26.36 -0.06 1.44
N THR A 67 26.70 0.94 2.25
CA THR A 67 26.61 2.36 1.89
C THR A 67 28.01 2.95 1.69
N PRO A 68 28.30 3.56 0.52
CA PRO A 68 29.54 4.30 0.29
C PRO A 68 29.65 5.48 1.27
N THR A 69 30.70 5.50 2.09
CA THR A 69 30.95 6.51 3.13
C THR A 69 32.31 7.16 2.90
N GLY A 70 32.35 8.50 2.80
CA GLY A 70 33.58 9.27 2.63
C GLY A 70 33.28 10.75 2.37
N PHE A 71 34.31 11.54 2.08
CA PHE A 71 34.17 12.99 1.90
C PHE A 71 33.73 13.35 0.48
N ARG A 72 32.64 14.13 0.36
CA ARG A 72 32.00 14.55 -0.92
C ARG A 72 31.58 13.40 -1.85
N ILE A 73 31.16 12.29 -1.26
CA ILE A 73 30.73 11.10 -2.01
C ILE A 73 29.21 11.02 -2.06
N ARG A 74 28.70 10.61 -3.22
CA ARG A 74 27.30 10.21 -3.33
C ARG A 74 27.12 8.90 -2.60
N GLN A 75 26.40 8.93 -1.48
CA GLN A 75 26.05 7.74 -0.71
C GLN A 75 24.99 6.86 -1.43
N THR A 76 24.60 7.22 -2.67
CA THR A 76 23.61 6.44 -3.41
C THR A 76 24.19 5.08 -3.77
N PRO A 77 23.57 3.98 -3.34
CA PRO A 77 24.07 2.62 -3.56
C PRO A 77 23.63 2.13 -4.94
N GLU A 78 24.23 2.71 -5.98
CA GLU A 78 23.87 2.46 -7.38
C GLU A 78 24.03 0.98 -7.78
N ASP A 79 25.10 0.33 -7.31
CA ASP A 79 25.35 -1.08 -7.56
C ASP A 79 24.26 -1.97 -6.93
N THR A 80 23.87 -1.68 -5.69
CA THR A 80 22.79 -2.42 -5.02
C THR A 80 21.45 -2.22 -5.73
N ILE A 81 21.13 -1.00 -6.18
CA ILE A 81 19.93 -0.75 -6.98
C ILE A 81 20.00 -1.54 -8.31
N ARG A 82 21.17 -1.59 -8.95
CA ARG A 82 21.40 -2.34 -10.19
C ARG A 82 21.18 -3.85 -9.98
N GLU A 83 21.76 -4.43 -8.92
CA GLU A 83 21.57 -5.83 -8.55
C GLU A 83 20.09 -6.15 -8.28
N ILE A 84 19.37 -5.28 -7.57
CA ILE A 84 17.93 -5.45 -7.33
C ILE A 84 17.15 -5.47 -8.64
N LEU A 85 17.50 -4.62 -9.61
CA LEU A 85 16.85 -4.61 -10.92
C LEU A 85 17.21 -5.85 -11.76
N GLN A 86 18.43 -6.37 -11.64
CA GLN A 86 18.81 -7.64 -12.25
C GLN A 86 18.01 -8.80 -11.64
N ASP A 87 17.85 -8.84 -10.33
CA ASP A 87 17.04 -9.86 -9.66
C ASP A 87 15.56 -9.74 -10.01
N ALA A 88 15.04 -8.52 -10.18
CA ALA A 88 13.69 -8.31 -10.69
C ALA A 88 13.51 -8.85 -12.13
N ALA A 89 14.54 -8.71 -12.97
CA ALA A 89 14.54 -9.30 -14.32
C ALA A 89 14.59 -10.83 -14.28
N LYS A 90 15.33 -11.44 -13.34
CA LYS A 90 15.30 -12.90 -13.12
C LYS A 90 13.91 -13.39 -12.70
N ILE A 91 13.23 -12.65 -11.79
CA ILE A 91 11.84 -12.95 -11.43
C ILE A 91 10.93 -12.86 -12.66
N ASP A 92 11.09 -11.83 -13.50
CA ASP A 92 10.31 -11.69 -14.73
C ASP A 92 10.53 -12.84 -15.72
N ALA A 93 11.77 -13.30 -15.88
CA ALA A 93 12.13 -14.40 -16.77
C ALA A 93 11.71 -15.79 -16.23
N SER A 94 11.42 -15.90 -14.92
CA SER A 94 11.04 -17.17 -14.31
C SER A 94 9.67 -17.70 -14.79
N LEU A 95 9.46 -19.01 -14.60
CA LEU A 95 8.19 -19.71 -14.86
C LEU A 95 7.14 -19.54 -13.75
N LEU A 96 7.39 -18.67 -12.78
CA LEU A 96 6.44 -18.37 -11.70
C LEU A 96 5.11 -17.83 -12.25
N ALA A 97 4.02 -18.17 -11.59
CA ALA A 97 2.74 -17.55 -11.85
C ALA A 97 2.81 -16.04 -11.57
N PRO A 98 1.96 -15.21 -12.23
CA PRO A 98 2.03 -13.76 -12.05
C PRO A 98 1.91 -13.27 -10.60
N TRP A 99 1.02 -13.86 -9.80
CA TRP A 99 0.89 -13.54 -8.37
C TRP A 99 2.13 -13.97 -7.58
N GLN A 100 2.76 -15.09 -7.93
CA GLN A 100 4.02 -15.53 -7.32
C GLN A 100 5.18 -14.57 -7.64
N LYS A 101 5.24 -13.99 -8.84
CA LYS A 101 6.23 -12.96 -9.19
C LYS A 101 6.06 -11.70 -8.34
N ILE A 102 4.82 -11.23 -8.16
CA ILE A 102 4.50 -10.11 -7.28
C ILE A 102 4.89 -10.44 -5.83
N ASN A 103 4.57 -11.64 -5.36
CA ASN A 103 4.91 -12.07 -4.01
C ASN A 103 6.43 -12.15 -3.80
N ALA A 104 7.19 -12.71 -4.76
CA ALA A 104 8.64 -12.77 -4.70
C ALA A 104 9.28 -11.37 -4.67
N LEU A 105 8.78 -10.45 -5.48
CA LEU A 105 9.20 -9.05 -5.46
C LEU A 105 8.99 -8.43 -4.06
N ASN A 106 7.80 -8.58 -3.49
CA ASN A 106 7.45 -8.03 -2.18
C ASN A 106 8.17 -8.70 -1.01
N THR A 107 8.48 -9.99 -1.13
CA THR A 107 9.12 -10.78 -0.06
C THR A 107 10.63 -10.58 -0.03
N PHE A 108 11.28 -10.54 -1.20
CA PHE A 108 12.75 -10.57 -1.26
C PHE A 108 13.36 -9.22 -1.65
N LEU A 109 12.79 -8.52 -2.62
CA LEU A 109 13.43 -7.32 -3.18
C LEU A 109 13.02 -6.06 -2.43
N ILE A 110 11.74 -5.90 -2.08
CA ILE A 110 11.26 -4.72 -1.35
C ILE A 110 11.95 -4.55 0.02
N PRO A 111 12.15 -5.60 0.85
CA PRO A 111 12.87 -5.44 2.12
C PRO A 111 14.34 -5.07 1.94
N ARG A 112 15.02 -5.63 0.91
CA ARG A 112 16.39 -5.25 0.54
C ARG A 112 16.46 -3.76 0.17
N ILE A 113 15.54 -3.28 -0.66
CA ILE A 113 15.43 -1.85 -1.00
C ILE A 113 15.20 -1.02 0.27
N ALA A 114 14.27 -1.41 1.15
CA ALA A 114 13.96 -0.67 2.36
C ALA A 114 15.17 -0.53 3.30
N PHE A 115 15.99 -1.59 3.42
CA PHE A 115 17.22 -1.56 4.21
C PHE A 115 18.22 -0.55 3.65
N VAL A 116 18.47 -0.63 2.34
CA VAL A 116 19.39 0.25 1.61
C VAL A 116 18.96 1.71 1.74
N LEU A 117 17.67 2.00 1.60
CA LEU A 117 17.09 3.34 1.74
C LEU A 117 17.20 3.93 3.16
N ARG A 118 17.41 3.10 4.19
CA ARG A 118 17.50 3.57 5.59
C ARG A 118 18.85 4.20 5.91
N GLY A 119 19.92 3.65 5.36
CA GLY A 119 21.31 4.02 5.71
C GLY A 119 21.97 5.01 4.76
N SER A 120 21.33 5.36 3.64
CA SER A 120 21.98 6.12 2.56
C SER A 120 21.23 7.38 2.15
N ALA A 121 21.96 8.45 1.84
CA ALA A 121 21.43 9.59 1.11
C ALA A 121 21.24 9.21 -0.38
N VAL A 122 20.05 8.69 -0.70
CA VAL A 122 19.74 8.22 -2.06
C VAL A 122 19.25 9.36 -2.95
N ALA A 123 19.91 9.56 -4.09
CA ALA A 123 19.50 10.49 -5.12
C ALA A 123 18.14 10.07 -5.73
N LYS A 124 17.31 11.05 -6.07
CA LYS A 124 15.95 10.79 -6.61
C LYS A 124 15.96 10.11 -7.98
N VAL A 125 16.93 10.44 -8.83
CA VAL A 125 16.93 10.03 -10.24
C VAL A 125 17.09 8.51 -10.37
N PRO A 126 18.06 7.84 -9.72
CA PRO A 126 18.15 6.38 -9.71
C PRO A 126 16.88 5.70 -9.16
N LEU A 127 16.30 6.24 -8.08
CA LEU A 127 15.06 5.70 -7.51
C LEU A 127 13.88 5.79 -8.48
N ASN A 128 13.74 6.91 -9.20
CA ASN A 128 12.67 7.08 -10.18
C ASN A 128 12.81 6.10 -11.35
N LYS A 129 14.05 5.82 -11.80
CA LYS A 129 14.31 4.82 -12.85
C LYS A 129 13.90 3.42 -12.36
N ALA A 130 14.33 3.05 -11.15
CA ALA A 130 13.98 1.75 -10.57
C ALA A 130 12.47 1.60 -10.33
N ASP A 131 11.80 2.65 -9.84
CA ASP A 131 10.34 2.72 -9.71
C ASP A 131 9.63 2.47 -11.05
N ASN A 132 10.12 3.06 -12.13
CA ASN A 132 9.53 2.89 -13.46
C ASN A 132 9.70 1.46 -13.97
N THR A 133 10.88 0.86 -13.83
CA THR A 133 11.14 -0.52 -14.24
C THR A 133 10.27 -1.50 -13.47
N ILE A 134 10.23 -1.42 -12.13
CA ILE A 134 9.40 -2.30 -11.31
C ILE A 134 7.92 -2.14 -11.66
N ARG A 135 7.46 -0.89 -11.83
CA ARG A 135 6.05 -0.64 -12.21
C ARG A 135 5.70 -1.28 -13.55
N GLN A 136 6.59 -1.20 -14.54
CA GLN A 136 6.37 -1.83 -15.85
C GLN A 136 6.28 -3.35 -15.74
N LEU A 137 7.17 -3.97 -14.95
CA LEU A 137 7.13 -5.41 -14.68
C LEU A 137 5.83 -5.82 -13.97
N VAL A 138 5.42 -5.11 -12.92
CA VAL A 138 4.18 -5.43 -12.20
C VAL A 138 2.96 -5.23 -13.09
N LYS A 139 2.92 -4.17 -13.91
CA LYS A 139 1.87 -3.99 -14.92
C LYS A 139 1.84 -5.15 -15.91
N LYS A 140 3.00 -5.63 -16.39
CA LYS A 140 3.10 -6.82 -17.25
C LYS A 140 2.54 -8.06 -16.56
N TRP A 141 2.87 -8.31 -15.30
CA TRP A 141 2.36 -9.47 -14.54
C TRP A 141 0.85 -9.39 -14.29
N LEU A 142 0.31 -8.20 -14.06
CA LEU A 142 -1.15 -7.94 -14.01
C LEU A 142 -1.81 -7.92 -15.39
N SER A 143 -1.03 -8.15 -16.45
CA SER A 143 -1.46 -8.06 -17.85
C SER A 143 -1.99 -6.68 -18.26
N LEU A 144 -1.62 -5.59 -17.61
CA LEU A 144 -2.21 -4.27 -17.85
C LEU A 144 -1.62 -3.56 -19.10
N PRO A 145 -2.44 -2.84 -19.88
CA PRO A 145 -1.94 -1.96 -20.94
C PRO A 145 -1.30 -0.68 -20.37
N GLN A 146 -0.58 0.08 -21.19
CA GLN A 146 0.07 1.33 -20.78
C GLN A 146 -0.91 2.34 -20.15
N ARG A 147 -2.11 2.49 -20.74
CA ARG A 147 -3.17 3.40 -20.26
C ARG A 147 -3.76 3.05 -18.89
N ALA A 148 -3.50 1.85 -18.37
CA ALA A 148 -4.01 1.43 -17.08
C ALA A 148 -3.42 2.29 -15.95
N SER A 149 -4.23 2.56 -14.94
CA SER A 149 -3.86 3.35 -13.78
C SER A 149 -2.60 2.80 -13.08
N ASN A 150 -1.66 3.67 -12.75
CA ASN A 150 -0.43 3.28 -12.03
C ASN A 150 -0.71 2.95 -10.56
N GLU A 151 -1.74 3.57 -9.99
CA GLU A 151 -2.15 3.45 -8.59
C GLU A 151 -2.42 1.99 -8.21
N LEU A 152 -2.94 1.18 -9.15
CA LEU A 152 -3.21 -0.24 -8.92
C LEU A 152 -1.97 -1.03 -8.45
N VAL A 153 -0.77 -0.62 -8.87
CA VAL A 153 0.49 -1.26 -8.46
C VAL A 153 0.74 -1.05 -6.96
N TYR A 154 0.41 0.13 -6.44
CA TYR A 154 0.74 0.57 -5.09
C TYR A 154 -0.35 0.29 -4.05
N ILE A 155 -1.55 -0.06 -4.50
CA ILE A 155 -2.68 -0.39 -3.62
C ILE A 155 -2.46 -1.78 -3.00
N ALA A 156 -2.81 -1.94 -1.72
CA ALA A 156 -2.74 -3.22 -1.02
C ALA A 156 -3.64 -4.29 -1.66
N HIS A 157 -3.29 -5.57 -1.50
CA HIS A 157 -4.09 -6.69 -2.01
C HIS A 157 -5.53 -6.65 -1.51
N ARG A 158 -5.76 -6.40 -0.22
CA ARG A 158 -7.11 -6.30 0.37
C ARG A 158 -8.02 -5.28 -0.32
N HIS A 159 -7.44 -4.24 -0.94
CA HIS A 159 -8.17 -3.20 -1.67
C HIS A 159 -8.12 -3.38 -3.20
N GLY A 160 -7.53 -4.46 -3.69
CA GLY A 160 -7.55 -4.84 -5.10
C GLY A 160 -6.27 -4.59 -5.90
N GLY A 161 -5.16 -4.18 -5.26
CA GLY A 161 -3.90 -3.85 -5.93
C GLY A 161 -2.77 -4.88 -5.77
N ALA A 162 -1.58 -4.53 -6.27
CA ALA A 162 -0.41 -5.42 -6.27
C ALA A 162 0.43 -5.38 -4.99
N ASN A 163 0.13 -4.45 -4.07
CA ASN A 163 0.85 -4.27 -2.81
C ASN A 163 2.36 -3.99 -2.97
N VAL A 164 2.78 -3.42 -4.10
CA VAL A 164 4.18 -3.08 -4.36
C VAL A 164 4.37 -1.61 -4.01
N PRO A 165 5.10 -1.24 -2.94
CA PRO A 165 5.25 0.15 -2.57
C PRO A 165 6.08 0.92 -3.61
N ARG A 166 5.73 2.18 -3.83
CA ARG A 166 6.59 3.10 -4.58
C ARG A 166 7.88 3.34 -3.78
N MET A 167 9.05 3.15 -4.38
CA MET A 167 10.35 3.33 -3.73
C MET A 167 10.52 4.73 -3.15
N GLY A 168 10.07 5.76 -3.87
CA GLY A 168 10.10 7.14 -3.36
C GLY A 168 9.32 7.32 -2.05
N ASP A 169 8.19 6.64 -1.90
CA ASP A 169 7.38 6.70 -0.68
C ASP A 169 8.00 5.85 0.42
N LEU A 170 8.46 4.64 0.08
CA LEU A 170 9.18 3.77 1.00
C LEU A 170 10.43 4.46 1.59
N CYS A 171 11.16 5.22 0.77
CA CYS A 171 12.31 6.02 1.20
C CYS A 171 11.87 7.08 2.23
N ASN A 172 10.88 7.90 1.89
CA ASN A 172 10.41 8.94 2.81
C ASN A 172 9.91 8.34 4.14
N ILE A 173 9.12 7.26 4.08
CA ILE A 173 8.61 6.55 5.27
C ILE A 173 9.77 6.04 6.13
N THR A 174 10.76 5.42 5.50
CA THR A 174 11.91 4.82 6.21
C THR A 174 12.76 5.89 6.90
N VAL A 175 13.02 7.01 6.23
CA VAL A 175 13.80 8.12 6.79
C VAL A 175 13.07 8.75 7.98
N VAL A 176 11.77 9.05 7.86
CA VAL A 176 10.97 9.62 8.96
C VAL A 176 10.89 8.63 10.14
N THR A 177 10.66 7.35 9.85
CA THR A 177 10.61 6.30 10.88
C THR A 177 11.95 6.17 11.60
N HIS A 178 13.07 6.22 10.86
CA HIS A 178 14.39 6.10 11.46
C HIS A 178 14.72 7.30 12.36
N ALA A 179 14.47 8.52 11.89
CA ALA A 179 14.63 9.73 12.70
C ALA A 179 13.79 9.68 13.98
N PHE A 180 12.53 9.24 13.88
CA PHE A 180 11.66 9.09 15.05
C PHE A 180 12.24 8.08 16.05
N ARG A 181 12.67 6.90 15.57
CA ARG A 181 13.23 5.85 16.42
C ARG A 181 14.51 6.28 17.16
N LEU A 182 15.34 7.15 16.57
CA LEU A 182 16.53 7.71 17.25
C LEU A 182 16.14 8.68 18.35
N LEU A 183 15.20 9.59 18.10
CA LEU A 183 14.72 10.56 19.09
C LEU A 183 13.92 9.90 20.22
N THR A 184 13.32 8.74 19.95
CA THR A 184 12.57 7.93 20.91
C THR A 184 13.31 6.64 21.28
N CYS A 185 14.65 6.66 21.27
CA CYS A 185 15.44 5.51 21.70
C CYS A 185 15.35 5.34 23.24
N PRO A 186 15.12 4.12 23.77
CA PRO A 186 15.18 3.86 25.20
C PRO A 186 16.58 4.08 25.78
N ASP A 187 17.62 3.87 24.96
CA ASP A 187 18.99 4.16 25.34
C ASP A 187 19.20 5.68 25.43
N ALA A 188 19.53 6.15 26.63
CA ALA A 188 19.68 7.57 26.92
C ALA A 188 20.87 8.19 26.18
N VAL A 189 21.96 7.44 25.96
CA VAL A 189 23.15 7.94 25.26
C VAL A 189 22.82 8.20 23.80
N VAL A 190 22.21 7.23 23.12
CA VAL A 190 21.78 7.36 21.72
C VAL A 190 20.78 8.50 21.57
N LYS A 191 19.78 8.56 22.47
CA LYS A 191 18.77 9.63 22.47
C LYS A 191 19.41 11.00 22.63
N ASN A 192 20.31 11.18 23.60
CA ASN A 192 20.97 12.46 23.85
C ASN A 192 21.84 12.91 22.68
N ILE A 193 22.60 11.99 22.07
CA ILE A 193 23.40 12.27 20.87
C ILE A 193 22.49 12.70 19.71
N ALA A 194 21.40 11.98 19.47
CA ALA A 194 20.46 12.28 18.40
C ALA A 194 19.81 13.67 18.60
N THR A 195 19.31 13.94 19.80
CA THR A 195 18.69 15.23 20.15
C THR A 195 19.68 16.38 20.03
N ALA A 196 20.91 16.23 20.56
CA ALA A 196 21.94 17.26 20.46
C ALA A 196 22.32 17.55 19.00
N ALA A 197 22.48 16.51 18.18
CA ALA A 197 22.76 16.65 16.76
C ALA A 197 21.62 17.38 16.02
N LEU A 198 20.36 17.05 16.33
CA LEU A 198 19.20 17.73 15.77
C LEU A 198 19.17 19.21 16.20
N HIS A 199 19.35 19.50 17.49
CA HIS A 199 19.36 20.86 18.02
C HIS A 199 20.46 21.70 17.37
N ALA A 200 21.64 21.14 17.11
CA ALA A 200 22.71 21.83 16.40
C ALA A 200 22.31 22.22 14.97
N VAL A 201 21.62 21.33 14.24
CA VAL A 201 21.12 21.61 12.88
C VAL A 201 20.03 22.68 12.92
N VAL A 202 19.07 22.59 13.85
CA VAL A 202 17.99 23.58 13.97
C VAL A 202 18.56 24.94 14.38
N LYS A 203 19.44 24.98 15.39
CA LYS A 203 20.13 26.20 15.86
C LYS A 203 20.87 26.91 14.72
N ARG A 204 21.60 26.16 13.89
CA ARG A 204 22.31 26.72 12.74
C ARG A 204 21.37 27.38 11.74
N ARG A 205 20.16 26.81 11.56
CA ARG A 205 19.17 27.33 10.63
C ARG A 205 18.45 28.59 11.15
N ILE A 206 17.99 28.57 12.40
CA ILE A 206 17.22 29.68 12.98
C ILE A 206 18.10 30.76 13.62
N GLY A 207 19.38 30.47 13.90
CA GLY A 207 20.34 31.43 14.47
C GLY A 207 20.25 31.63 15.99
N ARG A 208 19.36 30.89 16.67
CA ARG A 208 19.14 30.92 18.13
C ARG A 208 18.96 29.51 18.71
N PRO A 209 19.07 29.29 20.02
CA PRO A 209 18.72 28.02 20.65
C PRO A 209 17.27 27.60 20.30
N PRO A 210 17.05 26.37 19.83
CA PRO A 210 15.71 25.90 19.46
C PRO A 210 14.89 25.47 20.69
N SER A 211 13.60 25.79 20.69
CA SER A 211 12.59 25.18 21.55
C SER A 211 12.13 23.83 20.99
N ASP A 212 11.42 23.04 21.79
CA ASP A 212 10.84 21.76 21.32
C ASP A 212 9.80 21.98 20.20
N GLN A 213 9.09 23.11 20.23
CA GLN A 213 8.18 23.52 19.16
C GLN A 213 8.94 23.89 17.87
N ASP A 214 10.12 24.52 17.97
CA ASP A 214 10.98 24.79 16.81
C ASP A 214 11.45 23.48 16.17
N VAL A 215 11.78 22.47 16.99
CA VAL A 215 12.17 21.14 16.52
C VAL A 215 11.04 20.47 15.75
N ALA A 216 9.82 20.46 16.29
CA ALA A 216 8.65 19.91 15.62
C ALA A 216 8.35 20.64 14.29
N THR A 217 8.46 21.98 14.30
CA THR A 217 8.24 22.82 13.11
C THR A 217 9.30 22.57 12.04
N PHE A 218 10.56 22.44 12.46
CA PHE A 218 11.67 22.11 11.59
C PHE A 218 11.46 20.76 10.91
N LEU A 219 11.19 19.70 11.68
CA LEU A 219 11.04 18.35 11.16
C LEU A 219 9.78 18.19 10.29
N SER A 220 8.73 18.99 10.55
CA SER A 220 7.54 19.08 9.69
C SER A 220 7.84 19.71 8.32
N GLY A 221 8.98 20.37 8.17
CA GLY A 221 9.40 20.97 6.91
C GLY A 221 8.67 22.26 6.55
N SER A 222 8.24 23.03 7.55
CA SER A 222 7.76 24.41 7.35
C SER A 222 8.83 25.23 6.63
N LEU A 223 8.40 26.05 5.69
CA LEU A 223 9.23 27.00 4.94
C LEU A 223 8.95 28.44 5.38
N ASP A 224 8.32 28.62 6.54
CA ASP A 224 7.80 29.91 6.99
C ASP A 224 8.80 30.58 7.94
N GLY A 225 8.83 31.91 7.94
CA GLY A 225 9.63 32.72 8.86
C GLY A 225 11.11 32.33 8.90
N GLU A 226 11.61 32.04 10.10
CA GLU A 226 13.02 31.66 10.35
C GLU A 226 13.44 30.38 9.64
N PHE A 227 12.48 29.53 9.23
CA PHE A 227 12.76 28.27 8.54
C PHE A 227 12.85 28.41 7.01
N ALA A 228 12.54 29.60 6.46
CA ALA A 228 12.55 29.89 5.02
C ALA A 228 13.94 29.98 4.40
N ARG A 229 14.99 30.24 5.20
CA ARG A 229 16.36 30.44 4.72
C ARG A 229 16.85 29.22 3.91
N ASP A 230 17.09 29.40 2.62
CA ASP A 230 17.77 28.42 1.77
C ASP A 230 19.28 28.63 1.85
N GLY A 231 20.00 27.60 2.31
CA GLY A 231 21.46 27.61 2.45
C GLY A 231 21.93 27.22 3.86
N GLY A 232 22.94 26.35 3.94
CA GLY A 232 23.62 25.98 5.19
C GLY A 232 23.31 24.59 5.76
N ASP A 233 22.33 23.86 5.21
CA ASP A 233 22.11 22.47 5.60
C ASP A 233 23.21 21.60 4.98
N THR A 234 24.18 21.22 5.80
CA THR A 234 25.00 20.05 5.52
C THR A 234 24.07 18.85 5.35
N ALA A 235 24.28 18.06 4.29
CA ALA A 235 23.51 16.85 4.07
C ALA A 235 23.59 15.97 5.34
N SER A 236 22.46 15.83 6.02
CA SER A 236 22.37 15.15 7.32
C SER A 236 21.07 14.36 7.39
N LEU A 237 21.02 13.41 8.32
CA LEU A 237 19.80 12.66 8.60
C LEU A 237 18.61 13.59 8.88
N TRP A 238 18.83 14.69 9.59
CA TRP A 238 17.78 15.63 10.00
C TRP A 238 17.24 16.45 8.83
N SER A 239 18.11 16.92 7.93
CA SER A 239 17.66 17.60 6.70
C SER A 239 16.97 16.62 5.73
N CYS A 240 17.40 15.36 5.70
CA CYS A 240 16.69 14.28 5.00
C CYS A 240 15.30 14.02 5.61
N ALA A 241 15.19 13.90 6.93
CA ALA A 241 13.93 13.66 7.65
C ALA A 241 12.94 14.82 7.48
N ARG A 242 13.41 16.06 7.57
CA ARG A 242 12.63 17.26 7.23
C ARG A 242 12.08 17.20 5.81
N ASN A 243 12.92 16.90 4.84
CA ASN A 243 12.51 16.83 3.43
C ASN A 243 11.56 15.67 3.12
N ALA A 244 11.78 14.51 3.74
CA ALA A 244 10.91 13.35 3.65
C ALA A 244 9.54 13.64 4.25
N THR A 245 9.51 14.21 5.46
CA THR A 245 8.27 14.62 6.12
C THR A 245 7.53 15.64 5.28
N ARG A 246 8.18 16.70 4.77
CA ARG A 246 7.53 17.70 3.90
C ARG A 246 6.82 17.07 2.70
N ARG A 247 7.41 16.04 2.08
CA ARG A 247 6.80 15.34 0.94
C ARG A 247 5.62 14.49 1.33
N LEU A 248 5.72 13.79 2.47
CA LEU A 248 4.59 13.05 3.03
C LEU A 248 3.49 14.00 3.49
N GLY A 249 3.83 15.12 4.11
CA GLY A 249 2.94 16.20 4.53
C GLY A 249 2.11 16.77 3.39
N LYS A 250 2.75 17.12 2.26
CA LYS A 250 2.04 17.61 1.06
C LYS A 250 1.00 16.63 0.50
N ARG A 251 1.18 15.33 0.72
CA ARG A 251 0.32 14.27 0.14
C ARG A 251 -0.68 13.69 1.13
N LEU A 252 -0.31 13.64 2.41
CA LEU A 252 -1.01 12.91 3.47
C LEU A 252 -1.39 13.79 4.66
N GLY A 253 -0.82 15.00 4.78
CA GLY A 253 -0.93 15.81 6.01
C GLY A 253 -0.04 15.35 7.17
N CYS A 254 0.92 14.45 6.92
CA CYS A 254 1.90 14.01 7.92
C CYS A 254 2.78 15.15 8.44
N ARG A 255 2.90 15.30 9.76
CA ARG A 255 3.74 16.33 10.42
C ARG A 255 4.20 15.89 11.80
N TRP A 256 5.28 16.49 12.28
CA TRP A 256 5.73 16.33 13.67
C TRP A 256 4.97 17.29 14.57
N VAL A 257 4.69 16.85 15.78
CA VAL A 257 3.91 17.62 16.76
C VAL A 257 4.59 17.51 18.11
N TRP A 258 4.86 18.65 18.73
CA TRP A 258 5.23 18.71 20.14
C TRP A 258 3.96 18.69 20.98
N ASN A 259 3.92 17.84 22.01
CA ASN A 259 2.84 17.78 22.97
C ASN A 259 3.33 18.39 24.29
N GLU A 260 2.80 19.56 24.67
CA GLU A 260 3.20 20.28 25.88
C GLU A 260 2.86 19.49 27.16
N ASP A 261 1.66 18.92 27.24
CA ASP A 261 1.19 18.20 28.44
C ASP A 261 2.08 17.00 28.79
N ARG A 262 2.50 16.25 27.76
CA ARG A 262 3.33 15.06 27.89
C ARG A 262 4.83 15.35 27.77
N ARG A 263 5.19 16.55 27.31
CA ARG A 263 6.56 16.96 26.97
C ARG A 263 7.24 15.95 26.04
N GLU A 264 6.50 15.53 25.02
CA GLU A 264 6.92 14.50 24.07
C GLU A 264 6.74 14.96 22.62
N LEU A 265 7.69 14.56 21.78
CA LEU A 265 7.62 14.73 20.34
C LEU A 265 6.92 13.52 19.69
N GLY A 266 5.85 13.77 18.94
CA GLY A 266 5.10 12.77 18.20
C GLY A 266 5.06 13.03 16.69
N VAL A 267 4.54 12.07 15.94
CA VAL A 267 4.26 12.21 14.50
C VAL A 267 2.77 12.02 14.26
N LEU A 268 2.12 13.05 13.73
CA LEU A 268 0.74 13.01 13.30
C LEU A 268 0.66 12.35 11.92
N VAL A 269 -0.10 11.26 11.83
CA VAL A 269 -0.41 10.55 10.59
C VAL A 269 -1.93 10.57 10.40
N PRO A 270 -2.45 11.36 9.44
CA PRO A 270 -3.88 11.37 9.16
C PRO A 270 -4.36 10.00 8.70
N GLN A 271 -5.49 9.54 9.25
CA GLN A 271 -6.20 8.38 8.69
C GLN A 271 -7.07 8.91 7.54
N ILE A 272 -6.92 8.31 6.36
CA ILE A 272 -7.66 8.77 5.18
C ILE A 272 -9.08 8.17 5.15
N GLU A 273 -9.27 7.00 5.78
CA GLU A 273 -10.55 6.26 5.75
C GLU A 273 -11.51 6.63 6.90
N THR A 274 -11.01 7.25 7.96
CA THR A 274 -11.73 7.67 9.16
C THR A 274 -11.38 9.13 9.41
N GLU A 275 -12.35 9.98 9.81
CA GLU A 275 -12.13 11.39 10.16
C GLU A 275 -11.33 11.53 11.47
N GLY A 276 -10.17 10.88 11.56
CA GLY A 276 -9.33 10.78 12.74
C GLY A 276 -7.86 10.89 12.38
N ASN A 277 -7.09 11.59 13.20
CA ASN A 277 -5.64 11.61 13.08
C ASN A 277 -5.03 10.61 14.06
N THR A 278 -4.02 9.85 13.63
CA THR A 278 -3.22 9.04 14.54
C THR A 278 -2.00 9.85 14.97
N LEU A 279 -1.96 10.27 16.24
CA LEU A 279 -0.74 10.81 16.83
C LEU A 279 0.11 9.65 17.36
N VAL A 280 1.26 9.40 16.73
CA VAL A 280 2.19 8.36 17.17
C VAL A 280 3.21 8.99 18.12
N ASN A 281 3.08 8.64 19.40
CA ASN A 281 3.97 9.08 20.49
C ASN A 281 5.11 8.06 20.72
N PRO A 282 6.14 8.40 21.53
CA PRO A 282 7.26 7.50 21.82
C PRO A 282 6.87 6.10 22.28
N GLY A 283 5.82 5.98 23.12
CA GLY A 283 5.29 4.69 23.58
C GLY A 283 4.70 3.81 22.47
N ALA A 284 4.28 4.40 21.34
CA ALA A 284 3.70 3.71 20.19
C ALA A 284 4.67 3.64 18.98
N ARG A 285 5.99 3.83 19.21
CA ARG A 285 7.01 3.95 18.15
C ARG A 285 7.04 2.81 17.13
N GLY A 286 6.65 1.60 17.51
CA GLY A 286 6.59 0.44 16.63
C GLY A 286 5.57 0.59 15.50
N VAL A 287 4.54 1.42 15.69
CA VAL A 287 3.39 1.51 14.79
C VAL A 287 3.58 2.55 13.69
N LEU A 288 4.49 3.53 13.85
CA LEU A 288 4.67 4.65 12.91
C LEU A 288 4.84 4.20 11.46
N GLU A 289 5.73 3.24 11.21
CA GLU A 289 6.03 2.75 9.86
C GLU A 289 4.79 2.12 9.21
N LYS A 290 4.03 1.33 9.99
CA LYS A 290 2.79 0.68 9.55
C LYS A 290 1.71 1.73 9.25
N SER A 291 1.55 2.73 10.11
CA SER A 291 0.59 3.83 9.92
C SER A 291 0.89 4.65 8.67
N LEU A 292 2.16 5.01 8.44
CA LEU A 292 2.55 5.74 7.24
C LEU A 292 2.33 4.91 5.96
N LYS A 293 2.66 3.62 5.98
CA LYS A 293 2.38 2.70 4.85
C LYS A 293 0.89 2.60 4.58
N ALA A 294 0.06 2.46 5.62
CA ALA A 294 -1.39 2.41 5.50
C ALA A 294 -1.96 3.70 4.91
N ALA A 295 -1.51 4.87 5.39
CA ALA A 295 -1.92 6.17 4.85
C ALA A 295 -1.55 6.34 3.37
N VAL A 296 -0.34 5.94 2.97
CA VAL A 296 0.06 5.96 1.54
C VAL A 296 -0.80 5.03 0.70
N HIS A 297 -1.10 3.81 1.18
CA HIS A 297 -1.98 2.89 0.46
C HIS A 297 -3.40 3.46 0.30
N ALA A 298 -3.97 4.04 1.36
CA ALA A 298 -5.29 4.66 1.32
C ALA A 298 -5.34 5.83 0.32
N LEU A 299 -4.29 6.68 0.29
CA LEU A 299 -4.18 7.75 -0.70
C LEU A 299 -4.25 7.23 -2.14
N TYR A 300 -3.57 6.13 -2.44
CA TYR A 300 -3.61 5.51 -3.77
C TYR A 300 -4.97 4.92 -4.10
N VAL A 301 -5.64 4.29 -3.14
CA VAL A 301 -7.01 3.78 -3.30
C VAL A 301 -7.96 4.93 -3.67
N ASP A 302 -7.91 6.04 -2.93
CA ASP A 302 -8.81 7.16 -3.18
C ASP A 302 -8.50 7.89 -4.49
N THR A 303 -7.22 8.00 -4.83
CA THR A 303 -6.78 8.55 -6.12
C THR A 303 -7.34 7.72 -7.27
N LEU A 304 -7.35 6.39 -7.13
CA LEU A 304 -7.93 5.50 -8.14
C LEU A 304 -9.46 5.63 -8.20
N LYS A 305 -10.16 5.59 -7.06
CA LYS A 305 -11.63 5.72 -6.96
C LYS A 305 -12.17 7.01 -7.57
N LYS A 306 -11.41 8.11 -7.46
CA LYS A 306 -11.76 9.41 -8.06
C LYS A 306 -11.71 9.40 -9.59
N LYS A 307 -11.02 8.45 -10.23
CA LYS A 307 -10.97 8.38 -11.70
C LYS A 307 -12.34 8.00 -12.27
N PRO A 308 -12.94 8.83 -13.15
CA PRO A 308 -14.29 8.60 -13.66
C PRO A 308 -14.47 7.26 -14.36
N ASP A 309 -13.47 6.81 -15.13
CA ASP A 309 -13.52 5.57 -15.91
C ASP A 309 -12.97 4.36 -15.13
N GLN A 310 -11.65 4.37 -14.86
CA GLN A 310 -10.96 3.21 -14.30
C GLN A 310 -11.20 3.00 -12.79
N GLY A 311 -11.79 3.98 -12.10
CA GLY A 311 -12.04 3.92 -10.66
C GLY A 311 -13.37 3.26 -10.25
N LYS A 312 -14.29 3.07 -11.21
CA LYS A 312 -15.69 2.67 -10.93
C LYS A 312 -15.81 1.37 -10.13
N ALA A 313 -15.13 0.31 -10.61
CA ALA A 313 -15.20 -0.99 -9.96
C ALA A 313 -14.52 -1.00 -8.59
N PHE A 314 -13.42 -0.25 -8.44
CA PHE A 314 -12.63 -0.18 -7.21
C PHE A 314 -13.38 0.49 -6.05
N GLU A 315 -14.40 1.30 -6.32
CA GLU A 315 -15.26 1.82 -5.26
C GLU A 315 -16.03 0.70 -4.54
N VAL A 316 -16.30 -0.41 -5.22
CA VAL A 316 -17.00 -1.56 -4.64
C VAL A 316 -16.02 -2.66 -4.26
N THR A 317 -15.11 -3.05 -5.16
CA THR A 317 -14.19 -4.18 -4.91
C THR A 317 -13.21 -3.91 -3.78
N SER A 318 -12.93 -2.66 -3.41
CA SER A 318 -12.01 -2.35 -2.29
C SER A 318 -12.66 -2.39 -0.91
N LYS A 319 -14.00 -2.51 -0.83
CA LYS A 319 -14.74 -2.45 0.44
C LYS A 319 -14.68 -3.73 1.26
N TRP A 320 -14.37 -4.86 0.62
CA TRP A 320 -14.39 -6.16 1.26
C TRP A 320 -13.30 -7.08 0.72
N ASP A 321 -12.53 -7.67 1.63
CA ASP A 321 -11.35 -8.47 1.34
C ASP A 321 -11.66 -9.68 0.44
N SER A 322 -12.84 -10.31 0.59
CA SER A 322 -13.25 -11.45 -0.24
C SER A 322 -13.30 -11.12 -1.74
N SER A 323 -13.53 -9.86 -2.09
CA SER A 323 -13.49 -9.39 -3.49
C SER A 323 -12.09 -9.54 -4.12
N ASN A 324 -11.06 -9.68 -3.28
CA ASN A 324 -9.66 -9.59 -3.64
C ASN A 324 -8.82 -10.79 -3.15
N HIS A 325 -9.47 -11.84 -2.62
CA HIS A 325 -8.83 -12.99 -1.98
C HIS A 325 -7.79 -13.71 -2.86
N PHE A 326 -7.93 -13.63 -4.18
CA PHE A 326 -7.05 -14.29 -5.14
C PHE A 326 -5.73 -13.54 -5.37
N LEU A 327 -5.61 -12.28 -4.98
CA LEU A 327 -4.42 -11.47 -5.28
C LEU A 327 -3.14 -11.98 -4.61
N PRO A 328 -3.14 -12.41 -3.33
CA PRO A 328 -1.90 -12.86 -2.68
C PRO A 328 -1.40 -14.20 -3.20
N ALA A 329 -2.29 -15.15 -3.47
CA ALA A 329 -1.93 -16.56 -3.70
C ALA A 329 -2.47 -17.16 -5.01
N GLY A 330 -3.28 -16.43 -5.78
CA GLY A 330 -3.94 -16.95 -6.98
C GLY A 330 -5.08 -17.94 -6.68
N SER A 331 -5.52 -18.04 -5.41
CA SER A 331 -6.55 -18.98 -4.99
C SER A 331 -7.82 -18.85 -5.82
N PHE A 332 -8.36 -19.99 -6.26
CA PHE A 332 -9.59 -20.09 -7.05
C PHE A 332 -9.61 -19.24 -8.34
N THR A 333 -8.45 -18.92 -8.91
CA THR A 333 -8.33 -18.05 -10.10
C THR A 333 -7.53 -18.74 -11.19
N ARG A 334 -8.11 -18.87 -12.39
CA ARG A 334 -7.38 -19.41 -13.54
C ARG A 334 -6.45 -18.34 -14.13
N PHE A 335 -5.41 -18.75 -14.85
CA PHE A 335 -4.53 -17.80 -15.55
C PHE A 335 -5.28 -16.89 -16.54
N ALA A 336 -6.30 -17.42 -17.21
CA ALA A 336 -7.16 -16.63 -18.09
C ALA A 336 -7.93 -15.55 -17.32
N ASP A 337 -8.47 -15.90 -16.15
CA ASP A 337 -9.20 -14.98 -15.27
C ASP A 337 -8.27 -13.89 -14.75
N TRP A 338 -7.04 -14.23 -14.36
CA TRP A 338 -6.02 -13.26 -13.94
C TRP A 338 -5.70 -12.24 -15.05
N ARG A 339 -5.49 -12.71 -16.28
CA ARG A 339 -5.22 -11.83 -17.44
C ARG A 339 -6.39 -10.90 -17.76
N PHE A 340 -7.62 -11.33 -17.44
CA PHE A 340 -8.85 -10.59 -17.71
C PHE A 340 -9.18 -9.59 -16.59
N ILE A 341 -9.16 -10.03 -15.33
CA ILE A 341 -9.84 -9.35 -14.22
C ILE A 341 -9.27 -7.96 -13.92
N HIS A 342 -7.94 -7.81 -13.95
CA HIS A 342 -7.30 -6.51 -13.69
C HIS A 342 -7.60 -5.50 -14.79
N ARG A 343 -7.60 -5.94 -16.05
CA ARG A 343 -8.02 -5.11 -17.18
C ARG A 343 -9.48 -4.73 -17.05
N ALA A 344 -10.35 -5.69 -16.72
CA ALA A 344 -11.78 -5.48 -16.63
C ALA A 344 -12.14 -4.47 -15.53
N ARG A 345 -11.55 -4.60 -14.32
CA ARG A 345 -11.77 -3.66 -13.22
C ARG A 345 -11.32 -2.22 -13.52
N LEU A 346 -10.33 -2.05 -14.39
CA LEU A 346 -9.85 -0.73 -14.86
C LEU A 346 -10.50 -0.29 -16.19
N ASN A 347 -11.55 -0.96 -16.67
CA ASN A 347 -12.14 -0.71 -18.01
C ASN A 347 -11.11 -0.68 -19.16
N CYS A 348 -10.10 -1.53 -19.04
CA CYS A 348 -8.95 -1.65 -19.94
C CYS A 348 -9.05 -2.80 -20.94
N VAL A 349 -10.20 -3.48 -21.00
CA VAL A 349 -10.48 -4.54 -21.99
C VAL A 349 -10.70 -3.88 -23.37
N PRO A 350 -10.15 -4.45 -24.46
CA PRO A 350 -10.29 -3.89 -25.81
C PRO A 350 -11.69 -4.14 -26.39
N LEU A 351 -12.68 -3.44 -25.84
CA LEU A 351 -14.04 -3.36 -26.37
C LEU A 351 -14.20 -2.10 -27.22
N ASN A 352 -15.02 -2.17 -28.25
CA ASN A 352 -15.25 -1.07 -29.19
C ASN A 352 -15.75 0.21 -28.49
N GLY A 353 -16.60 0.07 -27.46
CA GLY A 353 -17.11 1.20 -26.68
C GLY A 353 -16.11 1.80 -25.69
N ALA A 354 -14.98 1.14 -25.41
CA ALA A 354 -13.92 1.64 -24.54
C ALA A 354 -12.80 2.37 -25.30
N ILE A 355 -12.90 2.47 -26.63
CA ILE A 355 -11.94 3.19 -27.47
C ILE A 355 -12.36 4.68 -27.52
N HIS A 356 -11.51 5.55 -26.97
CA HIS A 356 -11.78 6.99 -26.89
C HIS A 356 -11.20 7.79 -28.07
N HIS A 357 -10.30 7.21 -28.86
CA HIS A 357 -9.61 7.90 -29.95
C HIS A 357 -9.89 7.25 -31.31
N GLY A 358 -10.08 8.11 -32.33
CA GLY A 358 -10.36 7.70 -33.70
C GLY A 358 -11.84 7.48 -33.99
N ASN A 359 -12.19 7.51 -35.28
CA ASN A 359 -13.54 7.23 -35.75
C ASN A 359 -13.68 5.73 -36.08
N ARG A 360 -13.87 4.92 -35.04
CA ARG A 360 -14.07 3.47 -35.17
C ARG A 360 -15.51 3.10 -34.79
N ASP A 361 -16.00 2.01 -35.37
CA ASP A 361 -17.31 1.46 -34.99
C ASP A 361 -17.33 1.10 -33.50
N LYS A 362 -18.27 1.68 -32.77
CA LYS A 362 -18.46 1.48 -31.32
C LYS A 362 -19.45 0.36 -31.00
N ARG A 363 -20.15 -0.17 -32.01
CA ARG A 363 -21.19 -1.17 -31.83
C ARG A 363 -20.63 -2.49 -31.30
N CYS A 364 -21.49 -3.23 -30.60
CA CYS A 364 -21.18 -4.57 -30.12
C CYS A 364 -20.95 -5.52 -31.29
N ARG A 365 -19.78 -6.16 -31.30
CA ARG A 365 -19.38 -7.13 -32.33
C ARG A 365 -20.23 -8.40 -32.35
N LYS A 366 -21.05 -8.62 -31.30
CA LYS A 366 -21.87 -9.83 -31.13
C LYS A 366 -23.36 -9.59 -31.36
N CYS A 367 -23.89 -8.43 -30.97
CA CYS A 367 -25.34 -8.17 -31.07
C CYS A 367 -25.71 -6.85 -31.76
N GLY A 368 -24.74 -6.05 -32.21
CA GLY A 368 -25.00 -4.79 -32.90
C GLY A 368 -25.43 -3.62 -32.00
N TYR A 369 -25.58 -3.80 -30.69
CA TYR A 369 -25.92 -2.73 -29.74
C TYR A 369 -24.97 -1.53 -29.87
N ALA A 370 -25.48 -0.30 -29.70
CA ALA A 370 -24.78 0.94 -30.06
C ALA A 370 -23.39 1.11 -29.43
N LEU A 371 -23.18 0.63 -28.19
CA LEU A 371 -21.93 0.75 -27.46
C LEU A 371 -21.48 -0.58 -26.84
N GLU A 372 -20.39 -1.14 -27.35
CA GLU A 372 -19.75 -2.32 -26.77
C GLU A 372 -18.97 -1.97 -25.50
N THR A 373 -19.67 -1.91 -24.38
CA THR A 373 -19.07 -1.60 -23.06
C THR A 373 -19.00 -2.86 -22.20
N LEU A 374 -18.19 -2.85 -21.12
CA LEU A 374 -18.17 -3.95 -20.16
C LEU A 374 -19.54 -4.22 -19.52
N PRO A 375 -20.31 -3.21 -19.03
CA PRO A 375 -21.68 -3.44 -18.56
C PRO A 375 -22.53 -4.17 -19.59
N HIS A 376 -22.48 -3.74 -20.85
CA HIS A 376 -23.21 -4.39 -21.93
C HIS A 376 -22.77 -5.84 -22.14
N VAL A 377 -21.48 -6.09 -22.40
CA VAL A 377 -20.97 -7.43 -22.71
C VAL A 377 -21.19 -8.41 -21.56
N LEU A 378 -20.97 -7.96 -20.31
CA LEU A 378 -21.01 -8.82 -19.13
C LEU A 378 -22.39 -8.98 -18.51
N CYS A 379 -23.36 -8.11 -18.81
CA CYS A 379 -24.65 -8.09 -18.12
C CYS A 379 -25.88 -7.88 -19.02
N SER A 380 -25.75 -7.51 -20.30
CA SER A 380 -26.90 -7.10 -21.13
C SER A 380 -26.88 -7.53 -22.61
N CYS A 381 -25.74 -7.96 -23.16
CA CYS A 381 -25.59 -8.51 -24.51
C CYS A 381 -26.26 -9.89 -24.70
N LYS A 382 -27.51 -9.93 -25.20
CA LYS A 382 -28.35 -11.15 -25.29
C LYS A 382 -27.65 -12.44 -25.78
N PRO A 383 -26.73 -12.42 -26.76
CA PRO A 383 -25.94 -13.60 -27.14
C PRO A 383 -25.19 -14.28 -25.98
N HIS A 384 -24.91 -13.57 -24.89
CA HIS A 384 -24.25 -14.08 -23.69
C HIS A 384 -25.21 -14.41 -22.54
N ALA A 385 -26.53 -14.36 -22.75
CA ALA A 385 -27.54 -14.58 -21.71
C ALA A 385 -27.36 -15.90 -20.95
N ARG A 386 -27.02 -16.98 -21.66
CA ARG A 386 -26.75 -18.28 -21.06
C ARG A 386 -25.58 -18.23 -20.06
N ALA A 387 -24.52 -17.48 -20.37
CA ALA A 387 -23.37 -17.34 -19.49
C ALA A 387 -23.72 -16.57 -18.21
N TRP A 388 -24.57 -15.54 -18.30
CA TRP A 388 -25.00 -14.81 -17.10
C TRP A 388 -25.92 -15.67 -16.22
N GLN A 389 -26.82 -16.44 -16.83
CA GLN A 389 -27.68 -17.37 -16.11
C GLN A 389 -26.84 -18.45 -15.40
N LEU A 390 -25.84 -19.01 -16.07
CA LEU A 390 -24.92 -19.97 -15.44
C LEU A 390 -24.15 -19.35 -14.27
N ARG A 391 -23.66 -18.11 -14.43
CA ARG A 391 -22.97 -17.38 -13.35
C ARG A 391 -23.90 -17.13 -12.16
N HIS A 392 -25.13 -16.70 -12.42
CA HIS A 392 -26.16 -16.51 -11.41
C HIS A 392 -26.45 -17.81 -10.65
N ASN A 393 -26.77 -18.88 -11.39
CA ASN A 393 -27.10 -20.19 -10.81
C ASN A 393 -25.93 -20.74 -9.99
N ALA A 394 -24.68 -20.56 -10.44
CA ALA A 394 -23.52 -21.00 -9.68
C ALA A 394 -23.40 -20.32 -8.30
N VAL A 395 -23.84 -19.07 -8.15
CA VAL A 395 -23.89 -18.36 -6.86
C VAL A 395 -25.08 -18.85 -6.03
N GLN A 396 -26.25 -18.96 -6.66
CA GLN A 396 -27.47 -19.49 -6.05
C GLN A 396 -27.26 -20.90 -5.47
N ASP A 397 -26.73 -21.81 -6.28
CA ASP A 397 -26.48 -23.21 -5.89
C ASP A 397 -25.48 -23.31 -4.74
N ARG A 398 -24.48 -22.42 -4.69
CA ARG A 398 -23.53 -22.34 -3.57
C ARG A 398 -24.21 -21.87 -2.29
N LEU A 399 -25.08 -20.86 -2.37
CA LEU A 399 -25.83 -20.40 -1.21
C LEU A 399 -26.81 -21.49 -0.73
N VAL A 400 -27.55 -22.14 -1.63
CA VAL A 400 -28.47 -23.24 -1.29
C VAL A 400 -27.74 -24.36 -0.53
N LYS A 401 -26.54 -24.74 -0.97
CA LYS A 401 -25.71 -25.75 -0.28
C LYS A 401 -25.21 -25.30 1.09
N ALA A 402 -25.09 -23.99 1.32
CA ALA A 402 -24.58 -23.43 2.55
C ALA A 402 -25.68 -23.17 3.60
N ILE A 403 -26.94 -23.00 3.18
CA ILE A 403 -28.07 -22.78 4.09
C ILE A 403 -28.16 -23.91 5.10
N ALA A 404 -28.24 -23.56 6.38
CA ALA A 404 -28.28 -24.54 7.44
C ALA A 404 -29.56 -25.41 7.35
N PRO A 405 -29.46 -26.75 7.35
CA PRO A 405 -30.61 -27.63 7.13
C PRO A 405 -31.75 -27.46 8.13
N HIS A 406 -31.45 -27.01 9.35
CA HIS A 406 -32.43 -26.83 10.43
C HIS A 406 -33.30 -25.58 10.27
N LEU A 407 -33.05 -24.73 9.27
CA LEU A 407 -33.84 -23.51 9.04
C LEU A 407 -35.15 -23.75 8.29
N GLY A 408 -35.39 -24.97 7.81
CA GLY A 408 -36.63 -25.35 7.16
C GLY A 408 -36.46 -25.81 5.71
N LYS A 409 -37.60 -25.99 5.04
CA LYS A 409 -37.65 -26.55 3.68
C LYS A 409 -37.19 -25.50 2.67
N ILE A 410 -36.19 -25.86 1.87
CA ILE A 410 -35.66 -25.01 0.80
C ILE A 410 -36.40 -25.30 -0.51
N THR A 411 -36.89 -24.24 -1.17
CA THR A 411 -37.38 -24.31 -2.55
C THR A 411 -36.67 -23.27 -3.41
N VAL A 412 -36.48 -23.58 -4.69
CA VAL A 412 -35.64 -22.82 -5.61
C VAL A 412 -36.41 -22.54 -6.89
N ASN A 413 -36.43 -21.27 -7.32
CA ASN A 413 -37.03 -20.83 -8.60
C ASN A 413 -38.50 -21.28 -8.79
N ARG A 414 -39.29 -21.31 -7.71
CA ARG A 414 -40.69 -21.77 -7.70
C ARG A 414 -41.62 -20.70 -7.13
N THR A 415 -42.89 -20.76 -7.54
CA THR A 415 -43.96 -19.99 -6.89
C THR A 415 -44.21 -20.54 -5.50
N ILE A 416 -44.61 -19.66 -4.57
CA ILE A 416 -44.92 -20.06 -3.21
C ILE A 416 -46.38 -20.54 -3.18
N PRO A 417 -46.65 -21.78 -2.72
CA PRO A 417 -48.01 -22.31 -2.65
C PRO A 417 -48.95 -21.40 -1.86
N ASN A 418 -50.24 -21.46 -2.19
CA ASN A 418 -51.28 -20.69 -1.51
C ASN A 418 -51.04 -19.18 -1.56
N THR A 419 -50.35 -18.65 -2.57
CA THR A 419 -50.30 -17.21 -2.85
C THR A 419 -50.77 -17.00 -4.29
N ASP A 420 -51.48 -15.89 -4.55
CA ASP A 420 -51.89 -15.52 -5.92
C ASP A 420 -50.73 -14.94 -6.76
N SER A 421 -49.51 -15.01 -6.22
CA SER A 421 -48.32 -14.45 -6.85
C SER A 421 -47.70 -15.42 -7.86
N LEU A 422 -47.47 -14.92 -9.08
CA LEU A 422 -46.70 -15.62 -10.11
C LEU A 422 -45.18 -15.44 -9.95
N LEU A 423 -44.75 -14.72 -8.91
CA LEU A 423 -43.33 -14.47 -8.65
C LEU A 423 -42.62 -15.77 -8.24
N ARG A 424 -41.40 -15.92 -8.72
CA ARG A 424 -40.51 -17.05 -8.41
C ARG A 424 -39.22 -16.50 -7.80
N PRO A 425 -39.15 -16.34 -6.47
CA PRO A 425 -37.90 -16.01 -5.80
C PRO A 425 -36.84 -17.08 -6.06
N ASP A 426 -35.57 -16.68 -6.10
CA ASP A 426 -34.49 -17.63 -6.38
C ASP A 426 -34.37 -18.69 -5.28
N ILE A 427 -34.50 -18.28 -4.01
CA ILE A 427 -34.43 -19.15 -2.86
C ILE A 427 -35.52 -18.76 -1.86
N VAL A 428 -36.28 -19.75 -1.41
CA VAL A 428 -37.26 -19.65 -0.33
C VAL A 428 -36.95 -20.71 0.71
N VAL A 429 -36.75 -20.30 1.96
CA VAL A 429 -36.65 -21.20 3.11
C VAL A 429 -37.91 -21.04 3.94
N THR A 430 -38.63 -22.14 4.17
CA THR A 430 -39.90 -22.14 4.92
C THR A 430 -39.77 -23.02 6.16
N ASP A 431 -39.93 -22.39 7.32
CA ASP A 431 -40.08 -23.03 8.63
C ASP A 431 -41.56 -22.95 9.03
N GLU A 432 -42.28 -24.05 8.91
CA GLU A 432 -43.70 -24.10 9.23
C GLU A 432 -43.96 -24.08 10.75
N ASP A 433 -43.05 -24.67 11.54
CA ASP A 433 -43.20 -24.78 12.99
C ASP A 433 -43.08 -23.41 13.65
N ARG A 434 -42.10 -22.61 13.21
CA ARG A 434 -41.88 -21.25 13.70
C ARG A 434 -42.62 -20.19 12.90
N LYS A 435 -43.38 -20.59 11.87
CA LYS A 435 -44.03 -19.69 10.91
C LYS A 435 -43.07 -18.61 10.38
N LYS A 436 -41.90 -19.02 9.89
CA LYS A 436 -40.88 -18.12 9.36
C LYS A 436 -40.56 -18.43 7.90
N ILE A 437 -40.44 -17.37 7.08
CA ILE A 437 -40.04 -17.48 5.68
C ILE A 437 -38.87 -16.55 5.39
N ILE A 438 -37.84 -17.09 4.74
CA ILE A 438 -36.69 -16.34 4.23
C ILE A 438 -36.75 -16.35 2.71
N LEU A 439 -36.88 -15.17 2.11
CA LEU A 439 -36.83 -14.95 0.67
C LEU A 439 -35.46 -14.34 0.32
N VAL A 440 -34.66 -15.07 -0.45
CA VAL A 440 -33.38 -14.57 -0.95
C VAL A 440 -33.35 -14.62 -2.46
N ASP A 441 -32.99 -13.50 -3.07
CA ASP A 441 -32.80 -13.39 -4.51
C ASP A 441 -31.35 -13.02 -4.84
N VAL A 442 -30.77 -13.68 -5.84
CA VAL A 442 -29.37 -13.48 -6.24
C VAL A 442 -29.34 -12.47 -7.39
N MET A 443 -28.47 -11.48 -7.29
CA MET A 443 -28.31 -10.48 -8.35
C MET A 443 -26.84 -10.24 -8.64
N ILE A 444 -26.52 -10.25 -9.93
CA ILE A 444 -25.15 -10.04 -10.43
C ILE A 444 -25.05 -8.74 -11.25
N PRO A 445 -25.07 -7.55 -10.61
CA PRO A 445 -24.95 -6.29 -11.33
C PRO A 445 -23.50 -6.03 -11.77
N PHE A 446 -23.32 -5.11 -12.72
CA PHE A 446 -22.01 -4.55 -13.02
C PHE A 446 -21.58 -3.57 -11.92
N GLU A 447 -20.29 -3.58 -11.55
CA GLU A 447 -19.68 -2.70 -10.55
C GLU A 447 -19.53 -1.24 -11.03
N ASN A 448 -20.65 -0.58 -11.34
CA ASN A 448 -20.68 0.85 -11.62
C ASN A 448 -20.83 1.64 -10.31
N ARG A 449 -19.77 1.66 -9.49
CA ARG A 449 -19.73 2.31 -8.18
C ARG A 449 -20.74 1.73 -7.18
N THR A 450 -20.77 2.29 -5.96
CA THR A 450 -21.65 1.84 -4.89
C THR A 450 -23.16 1.91 -5.21
N PRO A 451 -23.68 2.96 -5.88
CA PRO A 451 -25.12 3.07 -6.16
C PRO A 451 -25.70 1.88 -6.92
N ALA A 452 -24.95 1.32 -7.88
CA ALA A 452 -25.41 0.17 -8.67
C ALA A 452 -25.79 -1.04 -7.80
N PHE A 453 -25.09 -1.26 -6.68
CA PHE A 453 -25.35 -2.35 -5.76
C PHE A 453 -26.56 -2.04 -4.86
N ARG A 454 -26.65 -0.81 -4.36
CA ARG A 454 -27.79 -0.35 -3.55
C ARG A 454 -29.10 -0.42 -4.34
N GLU A 455 -29.10 0.08 -5.56
CA GLU A 455 -30.25 0.04 -6.46
C GLU A 455 -30.61 -1.39 -6.88
N ALA A 456 -29.62 -2.25 -7.13
CA ALA A 456 -29.87 -3.66 -7.45
C ALA A 456 -30.59 -4.38 -6.30
N ARG A 457 -30.16 -4.14 -5.05
CA ARG A 457 -30.81 -4.67 -3.86
C ARG A 457 -32.22 -4.08 -3.68
N ALA A 458 -32.36 -2.76 -3.77
CA ALA A 458 -33.63 -2.06 -3.61
C ALA A 458 -34.69 -2.57 -4.60
N ARG A 459 -34.34 -2.70 -5.89
CA ARG A 459 -35.25 -3.25 -6.91
C ARG A 459 -35.77 -4.65 -6.58
N LYS A 460 -34.95 -5.51 -5.97
CA LYS A 460 -35.37 -6.86 -5.59
C LYS A 460 -36.28 -6.84 -4.36
N LEU A 461 -35.98 -6.00 -3.37
CA LEU A 461 -36.84 -5.81 -2.21
C LEU A 461 -38.21 -5.28 -2.62
N GLU A 462 -38.25 -4.26 -3.48
CA GLU A 462 -39.49 -3.69 -4.02
C GLU A 462 -40.29 -4.72 -4.83
N LYS A 463 -39.63 -5.49 -5.70
CA LYS A 463 -40.27 -6.55 -6.49
C LYS A 463 -41.01 -7.58 -5.63
N TYR A 464 -40.43 -7.99 -4.50
CA TYR A 464 -41.01 -9.03 -3.64
C TYR A 464 -41.82 -8.48 -2.46
N ALA A 465 -41.88 -7.15 -2.26
CA ALA A 465 -42.64 -6.56 -1.16
C ALA A 465 -44.12 -7.01 -1.13
N PRO A 466 -44.88 -6.99 -2.25
CA PRO A 466 -46.28 -7.45 -2.22
C PRO A 466 -46.44 -8.94 -1.85
N LEU A 467 -45.49 -9.79 -2.28
CA LEU A 467 -45.48 -11.20 -1.91
C LEU A 467 -45.16 -11.37 -0.42
N ALA A 468 -44.18 -10.61 0.10
CA ALA A 468 -43.85 -10.64 1.52
C ALA A 468 -45.05 -10.19 2.38
N ASP A 469 -45.78 -9.15 1.97
CA ASP A 469 -46.97 -8.68 2.69
C ASP A 469 -48.11 -9.71 2.67
N THR A 470 -48.30 -10.40 1.54
CA THR A 470 -49.26 -11.51 1.42
C THR A 470 -48.91 -12.68 2.34
N LEU A 471 -47.62 -12.97 2.54
CA LEU A 471 -47.17 -14.02 3.45
C LEU A 471 -47.29 -13.59 4.92
N ARG A 472 -47.02 -12.31 5.22
CA ARG A 472 -47.21 -11.74 6.56
C ARG A 472 -48.68 -11.76 6.98
N SER A 473 -49.60 -11.43 6.08
CA SER A 473 -51.05 -11.51 6.37
C SER A 473 -51.53 -12.93 6.67
N LYS A 474 -50.76 -13.96 6.25
CA LYS A 474 -50.99 -15.37 6.57
C LYS A 474 -50.31 -15.83 7.86
N GLY A 475 -49.75 -14.91 8.64
CA GLY A 475 -49.16 -15.18 9.95
C GLY A 475 -47.68 -15.56 9.93
N TYR A 476 -46.98 -15.42 8.79
CA TYR A 476 -45.55 -15.69 8.73
C TYR A 476 -44.70 -14.47 9.10
N GLU A 477 -43.60 -14.68 9.84
CA GLU A 477 -42.48 -13.74 9.89
C GLU A 477 -41.68 -13.84 8.59
N VAL A 478 -41.66 -12.78 7.78
CA VAL A 478 -41.01 -12.79 6.45
C VAL A 478 -39.77 -11.90 6.41
N CYS A 479 -38.62 -12.54 6.21
CA CYS A 479 -37.34 -11.90 5.92
C CYS A 479 -37.09 -11.89 4.41
N THR A 480 -37.01 -10.72 3.78
CA THR A 480 -36.69 -10.58 2.35
C THR A 480 -35.37 -9.86 2.18
N ASP A 481 -34.43 -10.44 1.43
CA ASP A 481 -33.18 -9.78 1.10
C ASP A 481 -32.60 -10.27 -0.25
N ALA A 482 -31.53 -9.61 -0.72
CA ALA A 482 -30.84 -10.00 -1.94
C ALA A 482 -29.37 -10.34 -1.69
N LEU A 483 -28.85 -11.40 -2.29
CA LEU A 483 -27.42 -11.68 -2.32
C LEU A 483 -26.81 -11.00 -3.56
N ILE A 484 -26.00 -9.96 -3.34
CA ILE A 484 -25.43 -9.15 -4.43
C ILE A 484 -23.96 -9.54 -4.66
N GLY A 485 -23.64 -10.05 -5.84
CA GLY A 485 -22.26 -10.30 -6.27
C GLY A 485 -21.95 -9.53 -7.54
N GLY A 486 -20.81 -8.88 -7.68
CA GLY A 486 -20.51 -8.11 -8.87
C GLY A 486 -20.04 -8.97 -10.06
N ALA A 487 -20.30 -8.49 -11.28
CA ALA A 487 -19.87 -9.15 -12.52
C ALA A 487 -18.34 -9.30 -12.65
N LEU A 488 -17.57 -8.47 -11.94
CA LEU A 488 -16.10 -8.47 -11.81
C LEU A 488 -15.63 -8.90 -10.41
N GLY A 489 -16.49 -9.62 -9.67
CA GLY A 489 -16.15 -10.27 -8.42
C GLY A 489 -16.17 -9.36 -7.19
N ALA A 490 -16.88 -8.23 -7.21
CA ALA A 490 -17.12 -7.48 -5.97
C ALA A 490 -18.11 -8.21 -5.04
N TRP A 491 -17.84 -8.16 -3.74
CA TRP A 491 -18.75 -8.62 -2.69
C TRP A 491 -19.46 -7.42 -2.05
N ASP A 492 -20.78 -7.48 -1.90
CA ASP A 492 -21.53 -6.48 -1.15
C ASP A 492 -21.43 -6.77 0.36
N PRO A 493 -20.91 -5.85 1.21
CA PRO A 493 -20.89 -6.04 2.65
C PRO A 493 -22.26 -6.32 3.27
N CYS A 494 -23.36 -5.86 2.65
CA CYS A 494 -24.71 -6.16 3.11
C CYS A 494 -25.08 -7.66 3.00
N ASN A 495 -24.34 -8.46 2.23
CA ASN A 495 -24.52 -9.90 2.16
C ASN A 495 -24.27 -10.60 3.50
N GLU A 496 -23.47 -10.01 4.40
CA GLU A 496 -23.22 -10.57 5.73
C GLU A 496 -24.51 -10.72 6.56
N ARG A 497 -25.49 -9.84 6.34
CA ARG A 497 -26.83 -10.00 6.94
C ARG A 497 -27.56 -11.21 6.34
N VAL A 498 -27.53 -11.35 5.02
CA VAL A 498 -28.17 -12.46 4.30
C VAL A 498 -27.60 -13.80 4.75
N LEU A 499 -26.27 -13.91 4.80
CA LEU A 499 -25.57 -15.12 5.23
C LEU A 499 -25.96 -15.51 6.67
N ARG A 500 -25.99 -14.54 7.60
CA ARG A 500 -26.44 -14.79 8.98
C ARG A 500 -27.89 -15.27 9.04
N THR A 501 -28.80 -14.64 8.30
CA THR A 501 -30.21 -15.07 8.22
C THR A 501 -30.34 -16.49 7.66
N CYS A 502 -29.47 -16.86 6.71
CA CYS A 502 -29.37 -18.20 6.14
C CYS A 502 -28.62 -19.22 7.03
N GLY A 503 -28.25 -18.86 8.26
CA GLY A 503 -27.51 -19.74 9.18
C GLY A 503 -26.09 -20.06 8.72
N VAL A 504 -25.55 -19.27 7.78
CA VAL A 504 -24.18 -19.41 7.27
C VAL A 504 -23.25 -18.62 8.18
N GLY A 505 -22.53 -19.33 9.05
CA GLY A 505 -21.52 -18.74 9.93
C GLY A 505 -20.29 -18.24 9.17
N ARG A 506 -19.58 -17.27 9.75
CA ARG A 506 -18.19 -17.02 9.37
C ARG A 506 -17.36 -18.20 9.89
N LEU A 507 -16.61 -18.85 9.01
CA LEU A 507 -15.52 -19.74 9.40
C LEU A 507 -14.49 -18.97 10.23
#